data_AF-A0A3D8L7E9-F1
#
_entry.id   AF-A0A3D8L7E9-F1
#
_cell.length_a   1.000
_cell.length_b   1.000
_cell.length_c   1.000
_cell.angle_alpha   90.00
_cell.angle_beta   90.00
_cell.angle_gamma   90.00
#
_symmetry.space_group_name_H-M   'P 1'
#
loop_
_entity.id
_entity.type
_entity.pdbx_description
1 polymer ?
#
loop_
_entity_poly.entity_id
_entity_poly.type
_entity_poly.pdbx_seq_one_letter_code
_entity_poly.pdbx_strand_id
1 'polypeptide(L)'
;MRIDIIRNEQFVRRGEKLYPVHLDNEELFSIIDQVLEELFLYGRSTVRAFVRKDRGAKGVDFRVRVTRLWEGEPQPVRQYAFGINSNWEVEGFFDHWADVNGKPAAEEITGRKMPVLEQILRERTSKNRRPVRNRLFDGDGWTCVYEHSNNIPG
;
A
#
# COMPACT_ATOMS: atom_id res chain seq x y z
N MET A 1 -20.38 18.85 14.43
CA MET A 1 -19.89 17.45 14.44
C MET A 1 -18.47 17.50 14.97
N ARG A 2 -18.22 17.02 16.19
CA ARG A 2 -16.85 16.96 16.73
C ARG A 2 -16.15 15.79 16.05
N ILE A 3 -15.10 16.08 15.29
CA ILE A 3 -14.15 15.06 14.87
C ILE A 3 -13.39 14.71 16.14
N ASP A 4 -13.77 13.62 16.79
CA ASP A 4 -12.95 13.03 17.84
C ASP A 4 -11.68 12.53 17.16
N ILE A 5 -10.66 13.40 17.13
CA ILE A 5 -9.29 12.99 16.83
C ILE A 5 -8.97 11.97 17.91
N ILE A 6 -9.01 10.68 17.56
CA ILE A 6 -8.58 9.59 18.42
C ILE A 6 -7.13 9.92 18.78
N ARG A 7 -6.91 10.47 19.98
CA ARG A 7 -5.56 10.69 20.48
C ARG A 7 -4.91 9.32 20.62
N ASN A 8 -3.79 9.14 19.92
CA ASN A 8 -2.98 7.94 19.74
C ASN A 8 -2.41 7.30 21.03
N GLU A 9 -3.19 7.12 22.10
CA GLU A 9 -2.75 6.38 23.29
C GLU A 9 -2.67 4.87 23.04
N GLN A 10 -3.45 4.34 22.08
CA GLN A 10 -3.40 2.93 21.67
C GLN A 10 -2.06 2.53 21.01
N PHE A 11 -1.27 3.50 20.56
CA PHE A 11 -0.03 3.28 19.80
C PHE A 11 1.23 3.62 20.58
N VAL A 12 1.13 3.87 21.89
CA VAL A 12 2.27 4.10 22.78
C VAL A 12 2.44 2.89 23.69
N ARG A 13 3.52 2.11 23.51
CA ARG A 13 3.87 0.98 24.39
C ARG A 13 5.24 1.22 25.00
N ARG A 14 5.32 1.24 26.34
CA ARG A 14 6.56 1.50 27.11
C ARG A 14 7.24 2.84 26.72
N GLY A 15 6.45 3.84 26.33
CA GLY A 15 6.94 5.14 25.87
C GLY A 15 7.34 5.19 24.38
N GLU A 16 7.37 4.05 23.69
CA GLU A 16 7.70 3.96 22.26
C GLU A 16 6.42 3.98 21.42
N LYS A 17 6.44 4.76 20.34
CA LYS A 17 5.30 4.92 19.42
C LYS A 17 5.39 3.92 18.27
N LEU A 18 4.29 3.25 17.94
CA LEU A 18 4.16 2.40 16.77
C LEU A 18 3.65 3.20 15.57
N TYR A 19 4.38 3.16 14.45
CA TYR A 19 4.06 3.86 13.20
C TYR A 19 4.06 2.90 12.01
N PRO A 20 3.37 3.23 10.89
CA PRO A 20 3.41 2.42 9.67
C PRO A 20 4.82 2.15 9.12
N VAL A 21 5.79 3.06 9.28
CA VAL A 21 7.19 2.80 8.90
C VAL A 21 7.87 1.66 9.69
N HIS A 22 7.19 1.11 10.70
CA HIS A 22 7.64 -0.08 11.42
C HIS A 22 7.08 -1.38 10.82
N LEU A 23 6.19 -1.32 9.83
CA LEU A 23 5.68 -2.50 9.11
C LEU A 23 6.86 -3.30 8.56
N ASP A 24 6.86 -4.60 8.81
CA ASP A 24 7.84 -5.50 8.21
C ASP A 24 7.42 -5.87 6.77
N ASN A 25 8.28 -6.62 6.07
CA ASN A 25 8.04 -6.95 4.67
C ASN A 25 6.81 -7.85 4.47
N GLU A 26 6.52 -8.76 5.40
CA GLU A 26 5.37 -9.67 5.31
C GLU A 26 4.06 -8.91 5.47
N GLU A 27 4.04 -7.94 6.37
CA GLU A 27 2.90 -7.07 6.59
C GLU A 27 2.67 -6.13 5.40
N LEU A 28 3.75 -5.58 4.83
CA LEU A 28 3.67 -4.81 3.58
C LEU A 28 3.12 -5.66 2.43
N PHE A 29 3.54 -6.92 2.31
CA PHE A 29 3.00 -7.84 1.31
C PHE A 29 1.54 -8.17 1.55
N SER A 30 1.12 -8.39 2.78
CA SER A 30 -0.29 -8.65 3.10
C SER A 30 -1.19 -7.46 2.71
N ILE A 31 -0.70 -6.23 2.88
CA ILE A 31 -1.39 -5.01 2.43
C ILE A 31 -1.49 -4.98 0.90
N ILE A 32 -0.40 -5.31 0.21
CA ILE A 32 -0.36 -5.37 -1.26
C ILE A 32 -1.32 -6.45 -1.77
N ASP A 33 -1.27 -7.66 -1.21
CA ASP A 33 -2.14 -8.77 -1.61
C ASP A 33 -3.62 -8.42 -1.45
N GLN A 34 -4.03 -7.76 -0.36
CA GLN A 34 -5.42 -7.30 -0.22
C GLN A 34 -5.82 -6.29 -1.31
N VAL A 35 -4.89 -5.44 -1.76
CA VAL A 35 -5.14 -4.53 -2.89
C VAL A 35 -5.26 -5.33 -4.18
N LEU A 36 -4.44 -6.36 -4.37
CA LEU A 36 -4.42 -7.20 -5.57
C LEU A 36 -5.58 -8.18 -5.66
N GLU A 37 -6.12 -8.70 -4.56
CA GLU A 37 -7.27 -9.61 -4.53
C GLU A 37 -8.51 -8.99 -5.21
N GLU A 38 -8.64 -7.67 -5.12
CA GLU A 38 -9.72 -6.94 -5.80
C GLU A 38 -9.41 -6.65 -7.28
N LEU A 39 -8.18 -6.89 -7.72
CA LEU A 39 -7.77 -6.72 -9.11
C LEU A 39 -7.96 -8.03 -9.87
N PHE A 40 -8.96 -8.06 -10.75
CA PHE A 40 -9.09 -9.13 -11.71
C PHE A 40 -7.97 -9.05 -12.77
N LEU A 41 -6.84 -9.68 -12.47
CA LEU A 41 -5.69 -9.81 -13.36
C LEU A 41 -5.96 -10.90 -14.41
N TYR A 42 -6.57 -10.52 -15.52
CA TYR A 42 -6.74 -11.39 -16.68
C TYR A 42 -5.55 -11.33 -17.64
N GLY A 43 -5.18 -12.48 -18.21
CA GLY A 43 -4.13 -12.61 -19.23
C GLY A 43 -2.71 -12.39 -18.70
N ARG A 44 -1.75 -12.30 -19.64
CA ARG A 44 -0.34 -12.08 -19.30
C ARG A 44 -0.15 -10.70 -18.69
N SER A 45 0.29 -10.62 -17.44
CA SER A 45 0.47 -9.36 -16.73
C SER A 45 1.65 -9.40 -15.77
N THR A 46 2.26 -8.24 -15.54
CA THR A 46 3.27 -8.03 -14.52
C THR A 46 2.79 -6.99 -13.53
N VAL A 47 2.80 -7.35 -12.25
CA VAL A 47 2.47 -6.50 -11.12
C VAL A 47 3.75 -6.13 -10.41
N ARG A 48 3.93 -4.83 -10.12
CA ARG A 48 5.03 -4.32 -9.30
C ARG A 48 4.48 -3.42 -8.21
N ALA A 49 4.80 -3.71 -6.96
CA ALA A 49 4.46 -2.83 -5.85
C ALA A 49 5.70 -2.14 -5.29
N PHE A 50 5.56 -0.84 -5.09
CA PHE A 50 6.58 0.05 -4.57
C PHE A 50 6.07 0.69 -3.29
N VAL A 51 6.98 0.86 -2.35
CA VAL A 51 6.72 1.59 -1.11
C VAL A 51 7.76 2.67 -0.90
N ARG A 52 7.39 3.71 -0.18
CA ARG A 52 8.33 4.69 0.38
C ARG A 52 7.77 5.21 1.70
N LYS A 53 8.61 5.87 2.51
CA LYS A 53 8.09 6.65 3.64
C LYS A 53 7.31 7.85 3.11
N ASP A 54 6.20 8.17 3.77
CA ASP A 54 5.46 9.41 3.53
C ASP A 54 6.32 10.64 3.93
N ARG A 55 5.95 11.83 3.44
CA ARG A 55 6.57 13.13 3.75
C ARG A 55 6.67 13.41 5.25
N GLY A 56 5.75 12.90 6.07
CA GLY A 56 5.81 13.00 7.53
C GLY A 56 6.84 12.05 8.20
N ALA A 57 7.52 11.21 7.42
CA ALA A 57 8.49 10.18 7.83
C ALA A 57 7.99 9.12 8.82
N LYS A 58 6.68 9.09 9.09
CA LYS A 58 6.01 8.12 9.97
C LYS A 58 4.99 7.26 9.23
N GLY A 59 4.42 7.77 8.15
CA GLY A 59 3.54 7.03 7.25
C GLY A 59 4.29 6.29 6.14
N VAL A 60 3.53 5.56 5.33
CA VAL A 60 4.04 4.81 4.17
C VAL A 60 3.16 5.12 2.96
N ASP A 61 3.77 5.49 1.84
CA ASP A 61 3.10 5.57 0.55
C ASP A 61 3.29 4.28 -0.23
N PHE A 62 2.22 3.83 -0.89
CA PHE A 62 2.17 2.67 -1.74
C PHE A 62 1.90 3.06 -3.18
N ARG A 63 2.51 2.32 -4.11
CA ARG A 63 2.23 2.39 -5.53
C ARG A 63 2.24 1.00 -6.12
N VAL A 64 1.12 0.53 -6.64
CA VAL A 64 1.00 -0.76 -7.33
C VAL A 64 0.82 -0.50 -8.81
N ARG A 65 1.72 -1.01 -9.64
CA ARG A 65 1.67 -0.88 -11.10
C ARG A 65 1.29 -2.22 -11.72
N VAL A 66 0.29 -2.20 -12.59
CA VAL A 66 -0.14 -3.35 -13.39
C VAL A 66 0.15 -3.08 -14.86
N THR A 67 1.03 -3.89 -15.43
CA THR A 67 1.37 -3.88 -16.86
C THR A 67 0.78 -5.13 -17.49
N ARG A 68 -0.05 -4.99 -18.53
CA ARG A 68 -0.49 -6.15 -19.33
C ARG A 68 0.41 -6.32 -20.53
N LEU A 69 0.56 -7.56 -21.00
CA LEU A 69 1.22 -7.88 -22.26
C LEU A 69 0.15 -8.24 -23.28
N TRP A 70 -0.04 -7.42 -24.30
CA TRP A 70 -0.90 -7.72 -25.44
C TRP A 70 -0.01 -7.96 -26.67
N GLU A 71 -0.12 -9.12 -27.31
CA GLU A 71 0.70 -9.49 -28.49
C GLU A 71 2.23 -9.37 -28.28
N GLY A 72 2.69 -9.43 -27.02
CA GLY A 72 4.10 -9.26 -26.66
C GLY A 72 4.50 -7.83 -26.29
N GLU A 73 3.62 -6.84 -26.49
CA GLU A 73 3.86 -5.44 -26.17
C GLU A 73 3.32 -5.06 -24.77
N PRO A 74 4.11 -4.37 -23.93
CA PRO A 74 3.68 -3.90 -22.61
C PRO A 74 2.74 -2.71 -22.72
N GLN A 75 1.52 -2.88 -22.21
CA GLN A 75 0.52 -1.83 -22.05
C GLN A 75 0.40 -1.50 -20.56
N PRO A 76 0.72 -0.26 -20.13
CA PRO A 76 0.42 0.19 -18.77
C PRO A 76 -1.09 0.32 -18.62
N VAL A 77 -1.69 -0.55 -17.81
CA VAL A 77 -3.16 -0.65 -17.75
C VAL A 77 -3.70 0.12 -16.56
N ARG A 78 -3.15 -0.12 -15.36
CA ARG A 78 -3.60 0.56 -14.14
C ARG A 78 -2.45 0.78 -13.17
N GLN A 79 -2.54 1.85 -12.40
CA GLN A 79 -1.69 2.12 -11.26
C GLN A 79 -2.56 2.52 -10.07
N TYR A 80 -2.38 1.84 -8.95
CA TYR A 80 -3.01 2.18 -7.68
C TYR A 80 -2.04 2.93 -6.81
N ALA A 81 -2.48 4.00 -6.16
CA ALA A 81 -1.69 4.77 -5.21
C ALA A 81 -2.51 5.04 -3.95
N PHE A 82 -1.92 4.84 -2.79
CA PHE A 82 -2.53 5.13 -1.49
C PHE A 82 -1.45 5.31 -0.43
N GLY A 83 -1.79 5.96 0.67
CA GLY A 83 -0.92 6.13 1.84
C GLY A 83 -1.52 5.51 3.09
N ILE A 84 -0.66 5.21 4.06
CA ILE A 84 -1.06 4.95 5.44
C ILE A 84 -0.39 6.00 6.30
N ASN A 85 -1.19 6.88 6.92
CA ASN A 85 -0.69 8.00 7.70
C ASN A 85 -0.24 7.56 9.10
N SER A 86 0.33 8.49 9.89
CA SER A 86 0.83 8.17 11.23
C SER A 86 -0.24 7.73 12.24
N ASN A 87 -1.52 7.85 11.91
CA ASN A 87 -2.67 7.41 12.71
C ASN A 87 -3.21 6.05 12.25
N TRP A 88 -2.51 5.37 11.32
CA TRP A 88 -2.95 4.10 10.72
C TRP A 88 -4.23 4.21 9.91
N GLU A 89 -4.49 5.38 9.34
CA GLU A 89 -5.60 5.60 8.42
C GLU A 89 -5.10 5.54 6.98
N VAL A 90 -5.91 4.92 6.12
CA VAL A 90 -5.66 4.90 4.68
C VAL A 90 -6.04 6.26 4.11
N GLU A 91 -5.12 6.89 3.38
CA GLU A 91 -5.31 8.18 2.75
C GLU A 91 -5.17 8.08 1.23
N GLY A 92 -6.01 8.81 0.51
CA GLY A 92 -5.86 9.06 -0.92
C GLY A 92 -5.72 7.80 -1.75
N PHE A 93 -6.74 6.94 -1.76
CA PHE A 93 -6.74 5.72 -2.57
C PHE A 93 -7.19 6.05 -3.99
N PHE A 94 -6.28 6.02 -4.95
CA PHE A 94 -6.53 6.37 -6.35
C PHE A 94 -6.27 5.20 -7.28
N ASP A 95 -7.17 4.99 -8.24
CA ASP A 95 -6.91 4.21 -9.45
C ASP A 95 -6.53 5.16 -10.58
N HIS A 96 -5.39 4.93 -11.22
CA HIS A 96 -4.89 5.70 -12.34
C HIS A 96 -4.81 4.84 -13.60
N TRP A 97 -5.29 5.36 -14.73
CA TRP A 97 -5.25 4.68 -16.02
C TRP A 97 -5.06 5.66 -17.18
N ALA A 98 -4.84 5.15 -18.39
CA ALA A 98 -4.96 5.92 -19.63
C ALA A 98 -6.37 5.74 -20.21
N ASP A 99 -7.06 6.84 -20.50
CA ASP A 99 -8.39 6.79 -21.12
C ASP A 99 -8.33 6.32 -22.59
N VAL A 100 -9.48 6.25 -23.25
CA VAL A 100 -9.59 5.81 -24.66
C VAL A 100 -8.83 6.70 -25.65
N ASN A 101 -8.41 7.91 -25.24
CA ASN A 101 -7.62 8.85 -26.03
C ASN A 101 -6.15 8.87 -25.60
N GLY A 102 -5.73 7.97 -24.70
CA GLY A 102 -4.38 7.92 -24.14
C GLY A 102 -4.08 9.03 -23.12
N LYS A 103 -5.09 9.76 -22.62
CA LYS A 103 -4.90 10.79 -21.59
C LYS A 103 -4.87 10.17 -20.20
N PRO A 104 -3.98 10.61 -19.30
CA PRO A 104 -3.99 10.17 -17.91
C PRO A 104 -5.31 10.54 -17.24
N ALA A 105 -5.93 9.55 -16.60
CA ALA A 105 -7.13 9.68 -15.78
C ALA A 105 -6.87 9.10 -14.38
N ALA A 106 -7.64 9.58 -13.40
CA ALA A 106 -7.59 9.06 -12.04
C ALA A 106 -8.97 9.17 -11.38
N GLU A 107 -9.31 8.20 -10.53
CA GLU A 107 -10.51 8.20 -9.71
C GLU A 107 -10.17 7.87 -8.26
N GLU A 108 -10.72 8.65 -7.33
CA GLU A 108 -10.59 8.38 -5.90
C GLU A 108 -11.60 7.32 -5.48
N ILE A 109 -11.10 6.25 -4.87
CA ILE A 109 -11.92 5.19 -4.29
C ILE A 109 -12.17 5.54 -2.83
N THR A 110 -13.22 6.32 -2.60
CA THR A 110 -13.60 6.77 -1.24
C THR A 110 -14.10 5.62 -0.37
N GLY A 111 -13.90 5.74 0.96
CA GLY A 111 -14.47 4.81 1.94
C GLY A 111 -13.80 3.43 2.02
N ARG A 112 -12.63 3.25 1.38
CA ARG A 112 -11.93 1.97 1.38
C ARG A 112 -11.39 1.63 2.78
N LYS A 113 -11.93 0.55 3.37
CA LYS A 113 -11.39 -0.08 4.58
C LYS A 113 -10.34 -1.12 4.20
N MET A 114 -9.31 -1.28 5.02
CA MET A 114 -8.31 -2.34 4.87
C MET A 114 -8.31 -3.23 6.12
N PRO A 115 -9.14 -4.30 6.16
CA PRO A 115 -9.18 -5.22 7.29
C PRO A 115 -7.81 -5.79 7.68
N VAL A 116 -6.92 -5.98 6.71
CA VAL A 116 -5.53 -6.43 6.97
C VAL A 116 -4.77 -5.48 7.89
N LEU A 117 -5.00 -4.16 7.80
CA LEU A 117 -4.37 -3.18 8.69
C LEU A 117 -4.87 -3.32 10.12
N GLU A 118 -6.17 -3.53 10.30
CA GLU A 118 -6.74 -3.77 11.62
C GLU A 118 -6.17 -5.06 12.24
N GLN A 119 -5.99 -6.11 11.44
CA GLN A 119 -5.38 -7.36 11.89
C GLN A 119 -3.92 -7.16 12.31
N ILE A 120 -3.10 -6.58 11.45
CA ILE A 120 -1.67 -6.31 11.72
C ILE A 120 -1.52 -5.53 13.04
N LEU A 121 -2.36 -4.50 13.23
CA LEU A 121 -2.37 -3.71 14.45
C LEU A 121 -2.69 -4.54 15.71
N ARG A 122 -3.73 -5.37 15.65
CA ARG A 122 -4.10 -6.27 16.77
C ARG A 122 -2.99 -7.26 17.10
N GLU A 123 -2.34 -7.81 16.08
CA GLU A 123 -1.23 -8.74 16.28
C GLU A 123 0.00 -8.06 16.89
N ARG A 124 0.40 -6.88 16.40
CA ARG A 124 1.52 -6.14 16.96
C ARG A 124 1.28 -5.71 18.40
N THR A 125 0.07 -5.28 18.72
CA THR A 125 -0.30 -4.89 20.09
C THR A 125 -0.32 -6.07 21.06
N SER A 126 -0.59 -7.29 20.59
CA SER A 126 -0.55 -8.52 21.41
C SER A 126 0.85 -9.11 21.59
N LYS A 127 1.72 -9.05 20.59
CA LYS A 127 3.06 -9.68 20.59
C LYS A 127 4.11 -8.97 21.47
N ASN A 128 3.82 -7.80 22.04
CA ASN A 128 4.65 -7.09 23.03
C ASN A 128 6.11 -6.80 22.58
N ARG A 129 6.36 -6.77 21.27
CA ARG A 129 7.68 -6.50 20.68
C ARG A 129 7.92 -5.00 20.58
N ARG A 130 9.18 -4.57 20.73
CA ARG A 130 9.55 -3.17 20.46
C ARG A 130 9.37 -2.86 18.97
N PRO A 131 8.85 -1.67 18.61
CA PRO A 131 8.83 -1.24 17.22
C PRO A 131 10.26 -1.14 16.69
N VAL A 132 10.53 -1.85 15.59
CA VAL A 132 11.78 -1.74 14.84
C VAL A 132 11.46 -1.07 13.51
N ARG A 133 12.20 -0.03 13.17
CA ARG A 133 12.07 0.62 11.87
C ARG A 133 12.51 -0.32 10.76
N ASN A 134 11.69 -0.44 9.72
CA ASN A 134 12.06 -1.20 8.54
C ASN A 134 13.08 -0.41 7.71
N ARG A 135 14.21 -1.04 7.37
CA ARG A 135 15.31 -0.43 6.62
C ARG A 135 14.93 -0.01 5.20
N LEU A 136 13.84 -0.55 4.65
CA LEU A 136 13.25 -0.09 3.39
C LEU A 136 12.94 1.43 3.40
N PHE A 137 12.74 2.00 4.58
CA PHE A 137 12.39 3.40 4.78
C PHE A 137 13.56 4.28 5.21
N ASP A 138 14.81 3.80 5.12
CA ASP A 138 15.98 4.62 5.43
C ASP A 138 16.22 5.68 4.34
N GLY A 139 15.94 5.35 3.08
CA GLY A 139 15.99 6.27 1.94
C GLY A 139 14.74 7.15 1.77
N ASP A 140 14.79 8.04 0.79
CA ASP A 140 13.66 8.89 0.35
C ASP A 140 12.98 8.40 -0.94
N GLY A 141 13.57 7.38 -1.58
CA GLY A 141 13.13 6.84 -2.86
C GLY A 141 12.00 5.83 -2.75
N TRP A 142 11.40 5.54 -3.91
CA TRP A 142 10.52 4.38 -4.07
C TRP A 142 11.34 3.09 -4.12
N THR A 143 10.98 2.13 -3.29
CA THR A 143 11.60 0.81 -3.26
C THR A 143 10.60 -0.22 -3.77
N CYS A 144 10.97 -0.99 -4.79
CA CYS A 144 10.17 -2.14 -5.24
C CYS A 144 10.27 -3.22 -4.17
N VAL A 145 9.13 -3.68 -3.66
CA VAL A 145 9.09 -4.73 -2.63
C VAL A 145 8.46 -6.01 -3.16
N TYR A 146 7.61 -5.92 -4.18
CA TYR A 146 6.89 -7.05 -4.75
C TYR A 146 6.91 -6.96 -6.28
N GLU A 147 7.21 -8.08 -6.93
CA GLU A 147 7.08 -8.25 -8.37
C GLU A 147 6.53 -9.65 -8.67
N HIS A 148 5.43 -9.72 -9.42
CA HIS A 148 4.83 -10.97 -9.85
C HIS A 148 4.41 -10.87 -11.31
N SER A 149 4.79 -11.88 -12.10
CA SER A 149 4.37 -12.00 -13.50
C SER A 149 3.45 -13.20 -13.65
N ASN A 150 2.19 -12.93 -14.01
CA ASN A 150 1.25 -13.96 -14.43
C ASN A 150 1.40 -14.19 -15.93
N ASN A 151 1.68 -15.44 -16.34
CA ASN A 151 1.93 -15.83 -17.72
C ASN A 151 0.84 -16.73 -18.32
N ILE A 152 -0.34 -16.80 -17.69
CA ILE A 152 -1.45 -17.62 -18.20
C ILE A 152 -1.80 -17.16 -19.64
N PRO A 153 -1.77 -18.07 -20.63
CA PRO A 153 -2.25 -17.78 -21.98
C PRO A 153 -3.73 -17.36 -21.90
N GLY A 154 -4.06 -16.23 -22.51
CA GLY A 154 -5.44 -15.79 -22.68
C GLY A 154 -6.19 -16.60 -23.72
#